data_AF-A0A2N5ZVM0-F1
#
_entry.id   AF-A0A2N5ZVM0-F1
#
_cell.length_a   1.000
_cell.length_b   1.000
_cell.length_c   1.000
_cell.angle_alpha   90.00
_cell.angle_beta   90.00
_cell.angle_gamma   90.00
#
_symmetry.space_group_name_H-M   'P 1'
#
loop_
_entity.id
_entity.type
_entity.pdbx_description
1 polymer ?
#
loop_
_entity_poly.entity_id
_entity_poly.type
_entity_poly.pdbx_seq_one_letter_code
_entity_poly.pdbx_strand_id
1 'polypeptide(L)' 'MNAFTQFDLTKPLFNAIEDLGFTNPTPLQEKAFSAVRSGRDLVGIAQTGTGKTLA' A
#
# COMPACT_ATOMS: atom_id res chain seq x y z
N MET A 1 -13.70 -3.01 5.59
CA MET A 1 -12.80 -2.03 6.24
C MET A 1 -11.43 -2.63 6.19
N ASN A 2 -10.58 -2.13 5.30
CA ASN A 2 -9.22 -2.62 5.13
C ASN A 2 -8.30 -1.55 5.70
N ALA A 3 -7.37 -1.95 6.56
CA ALA A 3 -6.46 -1.06 7.25
C ALA A 3 -5.01 -1.49 6.99
N PHE A 4 -4.07 -0.56 7.04
CA PHE A 4 -2.64 -0.87 6.86
C PHE A 4 -2.12 -1.89 7.89
N THR A 5 -2.78 -2.03 9.04
CA THR A 5 -2.48 -3.06 10.05
C THR A 5 -2.66 -4.50 9.55
N GLN A 6 -3.39 -4.69 8.45
CA GLN A 6 -3.56 -6.01 7.81
C GLN A 6 -2.42 -6.34 6.84
N PHE A 7 -1.60 -5.35 6.49
CA PHE A 7 -0.40 -5.58 5.72
C PHE A 7 0.72 -6.00 6.69
N ASP A 8 1.48 -7.03 6.33
CA ASP A 8 2.63 -7.50 7.10
C ASP A 8 3.81 -6.53 6.95
N LEU A 9 3.64 -5.33 7.50
CA LEU A 9 4.62 -4.26 7.47
C LEU A 9 5.50 -4.32 8.73
N THR A 10 6.75 -3.92 8.57
CA THR A 10 7.62 -3.72 9.73
C THR A 10 7.12 -2.54 10.56
N LYS A 11 7.35 -2.57 11.88
CA LYS A 11 6.97 -1.46 12.78
C LYS A 11 7.43 -0.07 12.29
N PRO A 12 8.68 0.11 11.81
CA PRO A 12 9.11 1.42 11.30
C PRO A 12 8.28 1.90 10.11
N LEU A 13 7.90 1.00 9.20
CA LEU A 13 7.12 1.36 8.02
C LEU A 13 5.67 1.68 8.41
N PHE A 14 5.09 0.92 9.33
CA PHE A 14 3.76 1.20 9.86
C PHE A 14 3.70 2.58 10.53
N ASN A 15 4.66 2.89 11.39
CA ASN A 15 4.73 4.20 12.06
C ASN A 15 4.86 5.35 11.04
N ALA A 16 5.67 5.17 9.99
CA ALA A 16 5.81 6.19 8.95
C ALA A 16 4.49 6.44 8.18
N ILE A 17 3.70 5.39 7.94
CA ILE A 17 2.37 5.51 7.31
C ILE A 17 1.41 6.28 8.22
N GLU A 18 1.43 6.00 9.53
CA GLU A 18 0.64 6.74 10.53
C GLU A 18 1.07 8.21 10.65
N ASP A 19 2.38 8.49 10.69
CA ASP A 19 2.92 9.86 10.75
C ASP A 19 2.54 10.70 9.53
N LEU A 20 2.42 10.06 8.36
CA LEU A 20 1.93 10.69 7.13
C LEU A 20 0.40 10.87 7.11
N GLY A 21 -0.31 10.36 8.12
CA GLY A 21 -1.76 10.47 8.26
C GLY A 21 -2.54 9.54 7.34
N PHE A 22 -1.91 8.49 6.79
CA PHE A 22 -2.59 7.52 5.95
C PHE A 22 -3.31 6.48 6.80
N THR A 23 -4.64 6.48 6.73
CA THR A 23 -5.48 5.62 7.57
C THR A 23 -5.82 4.29 6.91
N ASN A 24 -6.22 4.32 5.65
CA ASN A 24 -6.60 3.13 4.88
C ASN A 24 -5.84 3.09 3.55
N PRO A 25 -5.42 1.90 3.09
CA PRO A 25 -4.84 1.75 1.77
C PRO A 25 -5.84 2.12 0.67
N THR A 26 -5.35 2.63 -0.45
CA THR A 26 -6.20 2.83 -1.64
C THR A 26 -6.56 1.48 -2.27
N PRO A 27 -7.65 1.40 -3.05
CA PRO A 27 -8.01 0.15 -3.74
C PRO A 27 -6.91 -0.41 -4.64
N LEU A 28 -6.01 0.44 -5.15
CA LEU A 28 -4.84 0.01 -5.92
C LEU A 28 -3.80 -0.66 -5.02
N GLN A 29 -3.48 -0.02 -3.88
CA GLN A 29 -2.49 -0.54 -2.91
C GLN A 29 -2.93 -1.91 -2.38
N GLU A 30 -4.20 -2.07 -2.04
CA GLU A 30 -4.76 -3.37 -1.63
C GLU A 30 -4.57 -4.48 -2.66
N LYS A 31 -4.79 -4.15 -3.94
CA LYS A 31 -4.66 -5.11 -5.05
C LYS A 31 -3.21 -5.43 -5.39
N ALA A 32 -2.33 -4.42 -5.30
CA ALA A 32 -0.92 -4.55 -5.68
C ALA A 32 -0.08 -5.19 -4.57
N PHE A 33 -0.41 -4.95 -3.29
CA PHE A 33 0.45 -5.28 -2.15
C PHE A 33 0.93 -6.73 -2.15
N SER A 34 0.01 -7.70 -2.30
CA SER A 34 0.37 -9.13 -2.28
C SER A 34 1.31 -9.51 -3.44
N ALA A 35 1.09 -8.95 -4.63
CA ALA A 35 1.95 -9.23 -5.78
C ALA A 35 3.35 -8.63 -5.59
N VAL A 36 3.44 -7.35 -5.20
CA VAL A 36 4.72 -6.66 -4.94
C VAL A 36 5.47 -7.34 -3.79
N ARG A 37 4.78 -7.66 -2.69
CA ARG A 37 5.37 -8.33 -1.52
C ARG A 37 5.92 -9.72 -1.85
N SER A 38 5.31 -10.41 -2.82
CA SER A 38 5.82 -11.70 -3.30
C SER A 38 7.06 -11.62 -4.19
N GLY A 39 7.54 -10.41 -4.51
CA GLY A 39 8.69 -10.19 -5.38
C GLY A 39 8.38 -10.43 -6.86
N ARG A 40 7.11 -10.49 -7.25
CA ARG A 40 6.70 -10.60 -8.66
C ARG A 40 6.65 -9.24 -9.31
N ASP A 41 7.00 -9.21 -10.59
CA ASP A 41 6.76 -8.04 -11.43
C ASP A 41 5.24 -7.80 -11.59
N LEU A 42 4.86 -6.52 -11.60
CA LEU A 42 3.48 -6.09 -11.76
C LEU A 42 3.40 -4.92 -12.74
N VAL A 43 2.51 -5.03 -13.72
CA VAL A 43 2.12 -3.92 -14.59
C VAL A 43 0.74 -3.45 -14.17
N GLY A 44 0.62 -2.20 -13.74
CA GLY A 44 -0.63 -1.58 -13.34
C GLY A 44 -0.92 -0.30 -14.12
N ILE A 45 -2.18 -0.11 -14.53
CA ILE A 45 -2.65 1.13 -15.15
C ILE A 45 -3.54 1.85 -14.14
N ALA A 46 -3.13 3.05 -13.73
CA ALA A 46 -3.89 3.86 -12.79
C ALA A 46 -3.69 5.36 -13.03
N GLN A 47 -4.76 6.14 -12.88
CA GLN A 47 -4.75 7.61 -13.00
C GLN A 47 -3.88 8.26 -11.90
N THR A 48 -3.36 9.46 -12.13
CA THR A 48 -2.64 10.25 -11.09
C THR A 48 -3.55 10.54 -9.90
N GLY A 49 -2.97 10.56 -8.69
CA GLY A 49 -3.72 10.76 -7.44
C GLY A 49 -4.34 9.49 -6.83
N THR A 50 -4.11 8.30 -7.41
CA THR A 50 -4.69 7.02 -6.93
C THR A 50 -3.82 6.27 -5.90
N GLY A 51 -2.76 6.91 -5.40
CA GLY A 51 -1.86 6.33 -4.40
C GLY A 51 -0.79 5.39 -4.97
N LYS A 52 -0.59 5.34 -6.29
CA LYS A 52 0.42 4.50 -6.96
C LYS A 52 1.87 4.78 -6.55
N THR A 53 2.20 5.95 -6.01
CA THR A 53 3.55 6.29 -5.54
C THR A 53 3.87 5.66 -4.18
N LEU A 54 2.84 5.40 -3.36
CA LEU A 54 2.99 4.77 -2.05
C LEU A 54 2.83 3.24 -2.12
N ALA A 55 2.30 2.74 -3.24
CA ALA A 55 1.97 1.33 -3.47
C ALA A 55 3.21 0.44 -3.66
#